data_AF-A0A563W4I1-F1
#
_entry.id   AF-A0A563W4I1-F1
#
_cell.length_a   1.000
_cell.length_b   1.000
_cell.length_c   1.000
_cell.angle_alpha   90.00
_cell.angle_beta   90.00
_cell.angle_gamma   90.00
#
_symmetry.space_group_name_H-M   'P 1'
#
loop_
_entity.id
_entity.type
_entity.pdbx_description
1 polymer ?
#
loop_
_entity_poly.entity_id
_entity_poly.type
_entity_poly.pdbx_seq_one_letter_code
_entity_poly.pdbx_strand_id
1 'polypeptide(L)'
;MNNKIVYIELAKAIELHNWIIDKAGYVCEMKEQDGLDSILQQIKNDGDYPEFKHKLTQLVCAINESQEIIEDSKRLSIVLGCFFLELNGYDYVVFDFVREMENIIVWLAQKRINKELLSEIIESLIYEEYYSEELKLKIATAIGF
;
A
#
# COMPACT_ATOMS: atom_id res chain seq x y z
N MET A 1 -3.98 -19.26 -14.95
CA MET A 1 -3.27 -18.36 -15.89
C MET A 1 -2.18 -17.68 -15.09
N ASN A 2 -0.90 -17.86 -15.43
CA ASN A 2 0.18 -17.09 -14.80
C ASN A 2 0.07 -15.66 -15.32
N ASN A 3 -0.73 -14.83 -14.65
CA ASN A 3 -0.72 -13.40 -14.91
C ASN A 3 0.64 -12.87 -14.46
N LYS A 4 1.43 -12.43 -15.43
CA LYS A 4 2.72 -11.78 -15.18
C LYS A 4 2.44 -10.46 -14.47
N ILE A 5 2.90 -10.34 -13.22
CA ILE A 5 2.76 -9.12 -12.43
C ILE A 5 3.61 -8.02 -13.07
N VAL A 6 2.99 -6.85 -13.27
CA VAL A 6 3.64 -5.63 -13.77
C VAL A 6 4.05 -4.80 -12.57
N TYR A 7 5.36 -4.64 -12.38
CA TYR A 7 5.93 -3.92 -11.24
C TYR A 7 6.10 -2.44 -11.53
N ILE A 8 6.06 -1.64 -10.45
CA ILE A 8 6.30 -0.20 -10.51
C ILE A 8 7.78 0.07 -10.78
N GLU A 9 8.05 0.94 -11.74
CA GLU A 9 9.40 1.46 -11.98
C GLU A 9 9.76 2.56 -10.98
N LEU A 10 11.01 2.57 -10.50
CA LEU A 10 11.48 3.58 -9.54
C LEU A 10 11.21 5.01 -10.00
N ALA A 11 11.45 5.31 -11.29
CA ALA A 11 11.21 6.62 -11.87
C ALA A 11 9.74 7.05 -11.71
N LYS A 12 8.80 6.12 -11.91
CA LYS A 12 7.37 6.40 -11.75
C LYS A 12 6.98 6.59 -10.28
N ALA A 13 7.57 5.82 -9.38
CA ALA A 13 7.33 5.98 -7.96
C ALA A 13 7.84 7.34 -7.43
N ILE A 14 9.00 7.81 -7.92
CA ILE A 14 9.53 9.15 -7.63
C ILE A 14 8.63 10.24 -8.21
N GLU A 15 8.15 10.08 -9.45
CA GLU A 15 7.21 11.00 -10.09
C GLU A 15 5.93 11.16 -9.25
N LEU A 16 5.35 10.04 -8.79
CA LEU A 16 4.16 10.05 -7.95
C LEU A 16 4.42 10.69 -6.58
N HIS A 17 5.58 10.44 -5.98
CA HIS A 17 5.98 11.11 -4.74
C HIS A 17 6.06 12.63 -4.93
N ASN A 18 6.79 13.10 -5.93
CA ASN A 18 6.91 14.53 -6.24
C ASN A 18 5.54 15.18 -6.49
N TRP A 19 4.63 14.46 -7.16
CA TRP A 19 3.26 14.93 -7.36
C TRP A 19 2.49 15.09 -6.04
N ILE A 20 2.64 14.17 -5.08
CA ILE A 20 2.02 14.29 -3.74
C ILE A 20 2.55 15.54 -3.01
N ILE A 21 3.86 15.74 -3.03
CA ILE A 21 4.54 16.87 -2.39
C ILE A 21 4.07 18.21 -3.00
N ASP A 22 4.04 18.31 -4.32
CA ASP A 22 3.53 19.48 -5.05
C ASP A 22 2.08 19.80 -4.66
N LYS A 23 1.21 18.78 -4.60
CA LYS A 23 -0.19 18.95 -4.18
C LYS A 23 -0.35 19.38 -2.74
N ALA A 24 0.57 19.01 -1.87
CA ALA A 24 0.57 19.44 -0.48
C ALA A 24 1.11 20.87 -0.27
N GLY A 25 1.67 21.48 -1.32
CA GLY A 25 2.05 22.89 -1.33
C GLY A 25 3.40 23.20 -0.67
N TYR A 26 4.27 22.21 -0.54
CA TYR A 26 5.64 22.39 -0.05
C TYR A 26 6.67 21.83 -1.04
N VAL A 27 7.91 22.28 -0.93
CA VAL A 27 9.01 21.85 -1.82
C VAL A 27 9.90 20.89 -1.05
N CYS A 28 9.89 19.62 -1.45
CA CYS A 28 10.85 18.64 -0.97
C CYS A 28 11.31 17.76 -2.13
N GLU A 29 12.64 17.61 -2.25
CA GLU A 29 13.24 16.61 -3.13
C GLU A 29 13.41 15.31 -2.34
N MET A 30 12.97 14.18 -2.92
CA MET A 30 13.15 12.86 -2.30
C MET A 30 14.66 12.57 -2.12
N LYS A 31 15.12 12.63 -0.87
CA LYS A 31 16.53 12.46 -0.52
C LYS A 31 17.01 11.01 -0.61
N GLU A 32 16.11 10.06 -0.35
CA GLU A 32 16.46 8.65 -0.14
C GLU A 32 15.77 7.74 -1.16
N GLN A 33 16.10 7.96 -2.44
CA GLN A 33 15.63 7.14 -3.57
C GLN A 33 16.04 5.66 -3.42
N ASP A 34 17.21 5.40 -2.82
CA ASP A 34 17.71 4.05 -2.54
C ASP A 34 16.78 3.26 -1.59
N GLY A 35 16.14 3.95 -0.65
CA GLY A 35 15.17 3.34 0.27
C GLY A 35 13.92 2.89 -0.47
N LEU A 36 13.40 3.74 -1.36
CA LEU A 36 12.25 3.42 -2.20
C LEU A 36 12.57 2.28 -3.18
N ASP A 37 13.72 2.32 -3.86
CA ASP A 37 14.12 1.24 -4.78
C ASP A 37 14.23 -0.10 -4.05
N SER A 38 14.86 -0.12 -2.86
CA SER A 38 14.97 -1.31 -2.03
C SER A 38 13.60 -1.94 -1.75
N ILE A 39 12.61 -1.14 -1.38
CA ILE A 39 11.23 -1.61 -1.16
C ILE A 39 10.63 -2.19 -2.45
N LEU A 40 10.80 -1.52 -3.60
CA LEU A 40 10.31 -1.98 -4.90
C LEU A 40 10.99 -3.27 -5.37
N GLN A 41 12.25 -3.51 -5.00
CA GLN A 41 12.93 -4.78 -5.28
C GLN A 41 12.45 -5.90 -4.36
N GLN A 42 12.19 -5.62 -3.07
CA GLN A 42 11.74 -6.63 -2.10
C GLN A 42 10.43 -7.30 -2.50
N ILE A 43 9.45 -6.54 -3.01
CA ILE A 43 8.14 -7.10 -3.40
C ILE A 43 8.21 -8.10 -4.57
N LYS A 44 9.34 -8.12 -5.30
CA LYS A 44 9.57 -9.08 -6.40
C LYS A 44 9.95 -10.47 -5.91
N ASN A 45 10.24 -10.64 -4.62
CA ASN A 45 10.54 -11.97 -4.07
C ASN A 45 9.28 -12.83 -4.01
N ASP A 46 9.17 -13.79 -4.92
CA ASP A 46 8.04 -14.74 -4.97
C ASP A 46 8.07 -15.77 -3.82
N GLY A 47 9.22 -15.98 -3.17
CA GLY A 47 9.34 -16.87 -2.01
C GLY A 47 8.64 -16.31 -0.77
N ASP A 48 8.81 -15.00 -0.54
CA ASP A 48 8.17 -14.30 0.58
C ASP A 48 6.76 -13.80 0.23
N TYR A 49 6.53 -13.47 -1.04
CA TYR A 49 5.30 -12.86 -1.53
C TYR A 49 4.76 -13.60 -2.76
N PRO A 50 4.11 -14.76 -2.57
CA PRO A 50 3.77 -15.66 -3.68
C PRO A 50 2.60 -15.18 -4.56
N GLU A 51 1.77 -14.28 -4.06
CA GLU A 51 0.59 -13.78 -4.78
C GLU A 51 0.59 -12.26 -4.84
N PHE A 52 -0.18 -11.69 -5.78
CA PHE A 52 -0.28 -10.24 -5.95
C PHE A 52 -0.71 -9.53 -4.66
N LYS A 53 -1.69 -10.08 -3.92
CA LYS A 53 -2.11 -9.53 -2.61
C LYS A 53 -0.94 -9.41 -1.63
N HIS A 54 -0.07 -10.42 -1.55
CA HIS A 54 1.07 -10.42 -0.62
C HIS A 54 2.07 -9.33 -0.99
N LYS A 55 2.29 -9.11 -2.29
CA LYS A 55 3.17 -8.06 -2.82
C LYS A 55 2.61 -6.66 -2.57
N LEU A 56 1.31 -6.48 -2.78
CA LEU A 56 0.63 -5.21 -2.49
C LEU A 56 0.64 -4.90 -0.99
N THR A 57 0.34 -5.88 -0.13
CA THR A 57 0.45 -5.75 1.33
C THR A 57 1.85 -5.33 1.74
N GLN A 58 2.89 -5.99 1.20
CA GLN A 58 4.27 -5.61 1.53
C GLN A 58 4.61 -4.20 1.06
N LEU A 59 4.21 -3.82 -0.16
CA LEU A 59 4.45 -2.48 -0.69
C LEU A 59 3.85 -1.42 0.23
N VAL A 60 2.58 -1.55 0.58
CA VAL A 60 1.88 -0.60 1.45
C VAL A 60 2.53 -0.54 2.82
N CYS A 61 2.81 -1.70 3.43
CA CYS A 61 3.37 -1.80 4.77
C CYS A 61 4.76 -1.15 4.83
N ALA A 62 5.66 -1.54 3.93
CA ALA A 62 7.04 -1.07 3.93
C ALA A 62 7.15 0.44 3.67
N ILE A 63 6.34 0.98 2.74
CA ILE A 63 6.29 2.43 2.49
C ILE A 63 5.70 3.14 3.72
N ASN A 64 4.61 2.64 4.31
CA ASN A 64 4.02 3.30 5.48
C ASN A 64 5.01 3.38 6.67
N GLU A 65 5.82 2.33 6.87
CA GLU A 65 6.83 2.26 7.92
C GLU A 65 8.06 3.15 7.65
N SER A 66 8.32 3.53 6.40
CA SER A 66 9.49 4.34 6.02
C SER A 66 9.32 5.84 6.28
N GLN A 67 8.50 6.25 7.26
CA GLN A 67 8.22 7.67 7.54
C GLN A 67 9.43 8.49 8.00
N GLU A 68 10.49 7.81 8.48
CA GLU A 68 11.75 8.46 8.87
C GLU A 68 12.62 8.86 7.66
N ILE A 69 12.32 8.28 6.49
CA ILE A 69 13.13 8.33 5.26
C ILE A 69 12.36 8.97 4.11
N ILE A 70 11.05 8.67 4.02
CA ILE A 70 10.17 9.12 2.95
C ILE A 70 9.11 10.07 3.53
N GLU A 71 9.14 11.33 3.08
CA GLU A 71 8.08 12.29 3.41
C GLU A 71 6.75 11.91 2.76
N ASP A 72 5.65 12.21 3.46
CA ASP A 72 4.30 11.81 3.07
C ASP A 72 4.15 10.30 2.79
N SER A 73 4.95 9.47 3.46
CA SER A 73 4.95 8.01 3.29
C SER A 73 3.58 7.35 3.39
N LYS A 74 2.71 7.87 4.27
CA LYS A 74 1.31 7.45 4.43
C LYS A 74 0.49 7.65 3.16
N ARG A 75 0.62 8.81 2.51
CA ARG A 75 -0.07 9.10 1.25
C ARG A 75 0.58 8.35 0.10
N LEU A 76 1.91 8.27 0.10
CA LEU A 76 2.66 7.54 -0.91
C LEU A 76 2.31 6.05 -0.90
N SER A 77 2.14 5.42 0.26
CA SER A 77 1.76 4.02 0.36
C SER A 77 0.40 3.74 -0.29
N ILE A 78 -0.59 4.64 -0.09
CA ILE A 78 -1.89 4.56 -0.76
C ILE A 78 -1.73 4.75 -2.27
N VAL A 79 -1.04 5.82 -2.70
CA VAL A 79 -0.88 6.15 -4.13
C VAL A 79 -0.14 5.06 -4.90
N LEU A 80 0.94 4.53 -4.34
CA LEU A 80 1.66 3.41 -4.95
C LEU A 80 0.83 2.12 -4.93
N GLY A 81 0.05 1.88 -3.88
CA GLY A 81 -0.88 0.76 -3.84
C GLY A 81 -1.93 0.83 -4.95
N CYS A 82 -2.55 2.01 -5.14
CA CYS A 82 -3.51 2.27 -6.22
C CYS A 82 -2.87 2.08 -7.59
N PHE A 83 -1.71 2.68 -7.80
CA PHE A 83 -1.01 2.56 -9.07
C PHE A 83 -0.62 1.10 -9.37
N PHE A 84 -0.23 0.33 -8.36
CA PHE A 84 0.08 -1.08 -8.53
C PHE A 84 -1.16 -1.93 -8.86
N LEU A 85 -2.33 -1.60 -8.29
CA LEU A 85 -3.62 -2.18 -8.64
C LEU A 85 -3.98 -1.88 -10.10
N GLU A 86 -3.92 -0.61 -10.51
CA GLU A 86 -4.21 -0.19 -11.89
C GLU A 86 -3.30 -0.89 -12.91
N LEU A 87 -2.00 -0.95 -12.63
CA LEU A 87 -1.02 -1.61 -13.50
C LEU A 87 -1.32 -3.10 -13.74
N ASN A 88 -2.03 -3.74 -12.81
CA ASN A 88 -2.31 -5.18 -12.85
C ASN A 88 -3.78 -5.49 -13.17
N GLY A 89 -4.56 -4.50 -13.60
CA GLY A 89 -5.95 -4.69 -14.07
C GLY A 89 -6.99 -4.75 -12.95
N TYR A 90 -6.69 -4.14 -11.80
CA TYR A 90 -7.60 -4.02 -10.65
C TYR A 90 -8.16 -2.60 -10.52
N ASP A 91 -8.32 -1.87 -11.63
CA ASP A 91 -8.84 -0.50 -11.69
C ASP A 91 -10.22 -0.36 -11.02
N TYR A 92 -11.05 -1.39 -11.08
CA TYR A 92 -12.37 -1.43 -10.42
C TYR A 92 -12.31 -1.32 -8.88
N VAL A 93 -11.19 -1.71 -8.25
CA VAL A 93 -11.00 -1.70 -6.78
C VAL A 93 -10.44 -0.37 -6.29
N VAL A 94 -9.79 0.40 -7.16
CA VAL A 94 -8.97 1.56 -6.76
C VAL A 94 -9.75 2.57 -5.93
N PHE A 95 -11.01 2.84 -6.30
CA PHE A 95 -11.84 3.79 -5.57
C PHE A 95 -12.11 3.35 -4.12
N ASP A 96 -12.51 2.10 -3.92
CA ASP A 96 -12.75 1.56 -2.58
C ASP A 96 -11.43 1.42 -1.81
N PHE A 97 -10.35 1.03 -2.48
CA PHE A 97 -9.02 0.96 -1.88
C PHE A 97 -8.59 2.30 -1.31
N VAL A 98 -8.66 3.40 -2.06
CA VAL A 98 -8.30 4.74 -1.53
C VAL A 98 -9.13 5.07 -0.30
N ARG A 99 -10.45 4.91 -0.39
CA ARG A 99 -11.39 5.30 0.67
C ARG A 99 -11.13 4.53 1.97
N GLU A 100 -11.02 3.22 1.89
CA GLU A 100 -10.82 2.39 3.08
C GLU A 100 -9.41 2.59 3.65
N MET A 101 -8.40 2.67 2.78
CA MET A 101 -7.00 2.70 3.19
C MET A 101 -6.60 3.96 3.94
N GLU A 102 -7.29 5.10 3.76
CA GLU A 102 -7.03 6.35 4.49
C GLU A 102 -6.99 6.16 6.02
N ASN A 103 -7.91 5.36 6.57
CA ASN A 103 -7.91 5.07 8.00
C ASN A 103 -6.95 3.93 8.36
N ILE A 104 -6.88 2.91 7.50
CA ILE A 104 -6.09 1.70 7.75
C ILE A 104 -4.60 2.02 7.87
N ILE A 105 -4.04 2.85 6.99
CA ILE A 105 -2.61 3.24 7.06
C ILE A 105 -2.25 4.02 8.33
N VAL A 106 -3.20 4.78 8.89
CA VAL A 106 -3.03 5.47 10.17
C VAL A 106 -3.03 4.46 11.31
N TRP A 107 -3.97 3.52 11.31
CA TRP A 107 -4.02 2.45 12.32
C TRP A 107 -2.82 1.50 12.25
N LEU A 108 -2.31 1.26 11.05
CA LEU A 108 -1.08 0.51 10.81
C LEU A 108 0.13 1.26 11.40
N ALA A 109 0.25 2.57 11.16
CA ALA A 109 1.33 3.39 11.74
C ALA A 109 1.27 3.43 13.28
N GLN A 110 0.06 3.37 13.84
CA GLN A 110 -0.18 3.30 15.29
C GLN A 110 -0.01 1.89 15.86
N LYS A 111 0.34 0.89 15.04
CA LYS A 111 0.47 -0.53 15.42
C LYS A 111 -0.82 -1.13 16.01
N ARG A 112 -1.97 -0.56 15.68
CA ARG A 112 -3.30 -1.12 16.01
C ARG A 112 -3.63 -2.27 15.09
N ILE A 113 -3.35 -2.10 13.80
CA ILE A 113 -3.44 -3.13 12.78
C ILE A 113 -2.01 -3.62 12.48
N ASN A 114 -1.83 -4.94 12.44
CA ASN A 114 -0.57 -5.57 12.03
C ASN A 114 -0.60 -5.93 10.54
N LYS A 115 0.54 -6.39 10.01
CA LYS A 115 0.68 -6.76 8.60
C LYS A 115 -0.26 -7.91 8.20
N GLU A 116 -0.53 -8.83 9.11
CA GLU A 116 -1.43 -9.96 8.89
C GLU A 116 -2.86 -9.47 8.65
N LEU A 117 -3.39 -8.63 9.55
CA LEU A 117 -4.72 -8.05 9.41
C LEU A 117 -4.80 -7.10 8.22
N LEU A 118 -3.74 -6.34 7.92
CA LEU A 118 -3.64 -5.57 6.68
C LEU A 118 -3.78 -6.45 5.44
N SER A 119 -3.17 -7.64 5.45
CA SER A 119 -3.28 -8.59 4.35
C SER A 119 -4.71 -9.10 4.16
N GLU A 120 -5.41 -9.41 5.26
CA GLU A 120 -6.83 -9.82 5.20
C GLU A 120 -7.71 -8.71 4.63
N ILE A 121 -7.46 -7.46 5.05
CA ILE A 121 -8.16 -6.27 4.55
C ILE A 121 -7.95 -6.10 3.05
N ILE A 122 -6.70 -6.13 2.60
CA ILE A 122 -6.35 -5.95 1.18
C ILE A 122 -6.93 -7.09 0.34
N GLU A 123 -6.89 -8.33 0.84
CA GLU A 123 -7.49 -9.47 0.16
C GLU A 123 -9.00 -9.29 -0.02
N SER A 124 -9.70 -8.88 1.04
CA SER A 124 -11.14 -8.63 0.99
C SER A 124 -11.48 -7.47 0.04
N LEU A 125 -10.70 -6.38 0.03
CA LEU A 125 -10.87 -5.27 -0.92
C LEU A 125 -10.77 -5.72 -2.39
N ILE A 126 -9.86 -6.66 -2.71
CA ILE A 126 -9.63 -7.09 -4.09
C ILE A 126 -10.69 -8.08 -4.57
N TYR A 127 -11.10 -9.02 -3.70
CA TYR A 127 -11.84 -10.21 -4.10
C TYR A 127 -13.28 -10.27 -3.56
N GLU A 128 -13.64 -9.44 -2.59
CA GLU A 128 -14.96 -9.47 -1.95
C GLU A 128 -15.72 -8.16 -2.22
N GLU A 129 -17.04 -8.25 -2.34
CA GLU A 129 -17.90 -7.06 -2.48
C GLU A 129 -18.01 -6.29 -1.16
N TYR A 130 -17.95 -7.02 -0.03
CA TYR A 130 -18.06 -6.48 1.32
C TYR A 130 -17.17 -7.27 2.28
N TYR A 131 -16.63 -6.59 3.29
CA TYR A 131 -15.94 -7.26 4.39
C TYR A 131 -16.86 -8.26 5.07
N SER A 132 -16.33 -9.46 5.33
CA SER A 132 -16.99 -10.44 6.20
C SER A 132 -17.22 -9.87 7.61
N GLU A 133 -18.24 -10.37 8.30
CA GLU A 133 -18.50 -9.97 9.70
C GLU A 133 -17.32 -10.31 10.62
N GLU A 134 -16.59 -11.38 10.31
CA GLU A 134 -15.36 -11.74 11.02
C GLU A 134 -14.28 -10.67 10.83
N LEU A 135 -14.04 -10.23 9.59
CA LEU A 135 -13.03 -9.20 9.31
C LEU A 135 -13.41 -7.86 9.95
N LYS A 136 -14.69 -7.45 9.87
CA LYS A 136 -15.18 -6.25 10.57
C LYS A 136 -14.94 -6.33 12.06
N LEU A 137 -15.19 -7.48 12.69
CA LEU A 137 -14.96 -7.69 14.12
C LEU A 137 -13.46 -7.63 14.47
N LYS A 138 -12.59 -8.22 13.64
CA LYS A 138 -11.13 -8.13 13.82
C LYS A 138 -10.65 -6.69 13.77
N ILE A 139 -11.12 -5.92 12.78
CA ILE A 139 -10.81 -4.49 12.65
C ILE A 139 -11.31 -3.73 13.89
N ALA A 140 -12.59 -3.86 14.24
CA ALA A 140 -13.19 -3.18 15.39
C ALA A 140 -12.42 -3.45 16.69
N THR A 141 -12.14 -4.72 16.97
CA THR A 141 -11.35 -5.15 18.13
C THR A 141 -9.95 -4.51 18.11
N ALA A 142 -9.28 -4.50 16.95
CA ALA A 142 -7.95 -3.93 16.80
C ALA A 142 -7.92 -2.41 17.05
N ILE A 143 -8.97 -1.70 16.68
CA ILE A 143 -9.07 -0.24 16.86
C ILE A 143 -9.71 0.20 18.18
N GLY A 144 -10.19 -0.76 19.00
CA GLY A 144 -10.69 -0.54 20.35
C GLY A 144 -12.20 -0.29 20.46
N PHE A 145 -13.01 -0.88 19.58
CA PHE A 145 -14.47 -0.91 19.66
C PHE A 145 -15.00 -2.25 20.17
#